data_AF-A0A2Z3H533-F1
#
_entry.id   AF-A0A2Z3H533-F1
#
_cell.length_a   1.000
_cell.length_b   1.000
_cell.length_c   1.000
_cell.angle_alpha   90.00
_cell.angle_beta   90.00
_cell.angle_gamma   90.00
#
_symmetry.space_group_name_H-M   'P 1'
#
loop_
_entity.id
_entity.type
_entity.pdbx_description
1 polymer ?
#
loop_
_entity_poly.entity_id
_entity_poly.type
_entity_poly.pdbx_seq_one_letter_code
_entity_poly.pdbx_strand_id
1 'polypeptide(L)'
;MTDFIRPVPRWLHVWAVLAVLATLVLLAIGQLVTSFGAGMADPVWPTEPWYVFHTATEAEKERFRKDYAFFLEHSHRIAGWTIGGVVIVLTGGLWWTEPRKVARWWALGGAFVLIAGYSEFHRGLRTQHSTPAAEVTIPAGAAAVATIGAANMVAVAVFGLLARTPGASVRLLGSLSLVAVMIQGLLGGFRVKLNELVGADLAAFHGIFAQVVLGLLTAVAVLTSRQTPEIGTSTRRLGRWASVLAVVVFVQVAFGAMVRHYPVPLSQRLHFATAFLATGLAVWVLRAVLVDVAALTRARGVTWVLAALLVVQLYLGIEAWLAKFGAYMLPELVPVTPEGGAIRTLHALVGSGVWAAALALALRLGGRRTSEIVH
;
A
#
# COMPACT_ATOMS: atom_id res chain seq x y z
N MET A 1 -32.43 -17.91 6.47
CA MET A 1 -31.12 -17.42 6.99
C MET A 1 -30.10 -17.64 5.90
N THR A 2 -29.60 -16.58 5.26
CA THR A 2 -28.48 -16.70 4.32
C THR A 2 -27.20 -16.90 5.12
N ASP A 3 -26.65 -18.12 5.12
CA ASP A 3 -25.42 -18.42 5.84
C ASP A 3 -24.23 -17.65 5.26
N PHE A 4 -23.80 -16.61 5.97
CA PHE A 4 -22.60 -15.86 5.64
C PHE A 4 -21.37 -16.66 6.06
N ILE A 5 -20.66 -17.25 5.11
CA ILE A 5 -19.43 -17.99 5.38
C ILE A 5 -18.25 -17.01 5.45
N ARG A 6 -17.47 -17.04 6.54
CA ARG A 6 -16.15 -16.39 6.60
C ARG A 6 -15.08 -17.41 6.22
N PRO A 7 -14.14 -17.08 5.32
CA PRO A 7 -13.08 -18.01 4.93
C PRO A 7 -11.99 -18.15 5.99
N VAL A 8 -11.93 -17.23 6.95
CA VAL A 8 -10.97 -17.22 8.06
C VAL A 8 -11.67 -16.82 9.37
N PRO A 9 -11.09 -17.15 10.54
CA PRO A 9 -11.53 -16.64 11.84
C PRO A 9 -11.74 -15.12 11.87
N ARG A 10 -12.71 -14.67 12.67
CA ARG A 10 -13.11 -13.25 12.75
C ARG A 10 -11.95 -12.30 13.12
N TRP A 11 -11.05 -12.74 13.99
CA TRP A 11 -9.91 -11.92 14.41
C TRP A 11 -8.95 -11.61 13.25
N LEU A 12 -8.76 -12.53 12.29
CA LEU A 12 -7.91 -12.29 11.12
C LEU A 12 -8.49 -11.24 10.19
N HIS A 13 -9.81 -11.22 10.04
CA HIS A 13 -10.47 -10.17 9.27
C HIS A 13 -10.28 -8.80 9.94
N VAL A 14 -10.47 -8.72 11.25
CA VAL A 14 -10.24 -7.47 12.01
C VAL A 14 -8.79 -7.03 11.87
N TRP A 15 -7.85 -7.97 11.99
CA TRP A 15 -6.42 -7.69 11.82
C TRP A 15 -6.05 -7.20 10.42
N ALA A 16 -6.67 -7.78 9.37
CA ALA A 16 -6.50 -7.29 8.00
C ALA A 16 -7.03 -5.86 7.81
N VAL A 17 -8.16 -5.52 8.42
CA VAL A 17 -8.67 -4.14 8.42
C VAL A 17 -7.74 -3.20 9.17
N LEU A 18 -7.24 -3.60 10.34
CA LEU A 18 -6.24 -2.84 11.09
C LEU A 18 -4.96 -2.62 10.28
N ALA A 19 -4.49 -3.61 9.53
CA ALA A 19 -3.34 -3.48 8.65
C ALA A 19 -3.55 -2.42 7.56
N VAL A 20 -4.74 -2.38 6.95
CA VAL A 20 -5.11 -1.33 5.97
C VAL A 20 -5.14 0.04 6.62
N LEU A 21 -5.81 0.20 7.77
CA LEU A 21 -5.90 1.47 8.48
C LEU A 21 -4.52 1.99 8.94
N ALA A 22 -3.70 1.10 9.49
CA ALA A 22 -2.34 1.44 9.91
C ALA A 22 -1.47 1.81 8.70
N THR A 23 -1.66 1.15 7.55
CA THR A 23 -0.95 1.51 6.31
C THR A 23 -1.41 2.88 5.77
N LEU A 24 -2.68 3.25 5.91
CA LEU A 24 -3.14 4.61 5.59
C LEU A 24 -2.48 5.66 6.49
N VAL A 25 -2.29 5.37 7.78
CA VAL A 25 -1.53 6.24 8.69
C VAL A 25 -0.06 6.33 8.25
N LEU A 26 0.59 5.20 7.93
CA LEU A 26 1.95 5.19 7.41
C LEU A 26 2.07 6.04 6.13
N LEU A 27 1.12 5.91 5.20
CA LEU A 27 1.06 6.71 3.99
C LEU A 27 0.88 8.19 4.32
N ALA A 28 0.02 8.55 5.27
CA ALA A 28 -0.17 9.94 5.69
C ALA A 28 1.15 10.56 6.18
N ILE A 29 1.88 9.86 7.06
CA ILE A 29 3.19 10.30 7.55
C ILE A 29 4.20 10.38 6.38
N GLY A 30 4.21 9.39 5.47
CA GLY A 30 5.07 9.42 4.29
C GLY A 30 4.76 10.58 3.33
N GLN A 31 3.49 10.93 3.16
CA GLN A 31 3.07 12.08 2.36
C GLN A 31 3.46 13.41 3.03
N LEU A 32 3.47 13.49 4.37
CA LEU A 32 4.04 14.64 5.09
C LEU A 32 5.54 14.74 4.83
N VAL A 33 6.27 13.61 4.93
CA VAL A 33 7.72 13.56 4.64
C VAL A 33 8.02 14.08 3.23
N THR A 34 7.23 13.68 2.22
CA THR A 34 7.39 14.19 0.85
C THR A 34 6.99 15.66 0.72
N SER A 35 5.89 16.08 1.35
CA SER A 35 5.37 17.45 1.19
C SER A 35 6.28 18.49 1.83
N PHE A 36 6.89 18.17 2.97
CA PHE A 36 7.82 19.05 3.69
C PHE A 36 9.30 18.81 3.32
N GLY A 37 9.59 17.95 2.34
CA GLY A 37 10.97 17.68 1.92
C GLY A 37 11.84 17.00 2.99
N ALA A 38 11.22 16.35 3.97
CA ALA A 38 11.90 15.75 5.11
C ALA A 38 12.51 14.37 4.81
N GLY A 39 12.47 13.90 3.56
CA GLY A 39 12.84 12.52 3.18
C GLY A 39 14.32 12.18 3.24
N MET A 40 15.17 13.18 3.55
CA MET A 40 16.64 13.13 3.58
C MET A 40 17.21 13.82 4.84
N ALA A 41 16.39 14.02 5.88
CA ALA A 41 16.80 14.67 7.12
C ALA A 41 17.79 13.79 7.92
N ASP A 42 17.68 12.47 7.80
CA ASP A 42 18.65 11.52 8.34
C ASP A 42 19.41 10.78 7.23
N PRO A 43 20.72 11.06 7.04
CA PRO A 43 21.53 10.35 6.05
C PRO A 43 21.81 8.89 6.46
N VAL A 44 21.56 8.51 7.71
CA VAL A 44 21.85 7.17 8.21
C VAL A 44 20.74 6.20 7.79
N TRP A 45 21.14 5.18 7.04
CA TRP A 45 20.28 4.03 6.74
C TRP A 45 21.13 2.77 6.48
N PRO A 46 20.69 1.58 6.93
CA PRO A 46 19.48 1.31 7.72
C PRO A 46 19.64 1.67 9.21
N THR A 47 18.54 2.03 9.86
CA THR A 47 18.45 2.14 11.32
C THR A 47 17.59 1.01 11.88
N GLU A 48 17.79 0.67 13.16
CA GLU A 48 16.95 -0.33 13.84
C GLU A 48 15.54 0.20 14.14
N PRO A 49 14.54 -0.67 14.36
CA PRO A 49 13.12 -0.28 14.46
C PRO A 49 12.81 0.86 15.43
N TRP A 50 13.52 0.91 16.55
CA TRP A 50 13.28 1.85 17.65
C TRP A 50 14.53 2.67 17.97
N TYR A 51 15.35 2.93 16.95
CA TYR A 51 16.65 3.59 17.05
C TYR A 51 16.63 4.83 17.95
N VAL A 52 15.70 5.76 17.71
CA VAL A 52 15.57 7.02 18.50
C VAL A 52 15.23 6.81 19.98
N PHE A 53 14.73 5.64 20.38
CA PHE A 53 14.39 5.33 21.77
C PHE A 53 15.44 4.46 22.47
N HIS A 54 16.26 3.71 21.73
CA HIS A 54 17.17 2.72 22.32
C HIS A 54 18.64 3.03 22.08
N THR A 55 19.05 3.27 20.83
CA THR A 55 20.47 3.34 20.44
C THR A 55 20.94 4.71 19.99
N ALA A 56 20.02 5.63 19.70
CA ALA A 56 20.34 7.01 19.37
C ALA A 56 21.06 7.72 20.54
N THR A 57 22.02 8.57 20.19
CA THR A 57 22.71 9.46 21.12
C THR A 57 21.75 10.50 21.70
N GLU A 58 22.11 11.13 22.82
CA GLU A 58 21.28 12.19 23.41
C GLU A 58 21.10 13.40 22.46
N ALA A 59 22.12 13.69 21.63
CA ALA A 59 22.02 14.72 20.61
C ALA A 59 20.97 14.38 19.53
N GLU A 60 20.92 13.13 19.08
CA GLU A 60 19.94 12.66 18.09
C GLU A 60 18.52 12.58 18.68
N LYS A 61 18.39 12.19 19.95
CA LYS A 61 17.11 12.26 20.68
C LYS A 61 16.61 13.69 20.80
N GLU A 62 17.50 14.63 21.07
CA GLU A 62 17.16 16.05 21.14
C GLU A 62 16.78 16.60 19.76
N ARG A 63 17.51 16.19 18.72
CA ARG A 63 17.16 16.49 17.33
C ARG A 63 15.76 15.95 16.98
N PHE A 64 15.42 14.71 17.38
CA PHE A 64 14.08 14.15 17.21
C PHE A 64 12.97 14.98 17.89
N ARG A 65 13.26 15.71 18.97
CA ARG A 65 12.28 16.57 19.64
C ARG A 65 12.16 17.95 19.00
N LYS A 66 13.23 18.48 18.42
CA LYS A 66 13.33 19.89 17.98
C LYS A 66 13.33 20.10 16.47
N ASP A 67 13.88 19.17 15.70
CA ASP A 67 13.95 19.22 14.24
C ASP A 67 12.73 18.51 13.65
N TYR A 68 11.81 19.31 13.10
CA TYR A 68 10.56 18.80 12.52
C TYR A 68 10.78 17.83 11.36
N ALA A 69 11.79 18.06 10.51
CA ALA A 69 12.08 17.18 9.40
C ALA A 69 12.61 15.83 9.88
N PHE A 70 13.55 15.85 10.83
CA PHE A 70 14.09 14.62 11.44
C PHE A 70 13.00 13.84 12.19
N PHE A 71 12.11 14.53 12.91
CA PHE A 71 10.94 13.94 13.58
C PHE A 71 10.01 13.23 12.60
N LEU A 72 9.63 13.91 11.50
CA LEU A 72 8.74 13.33 10.48
C LEU A 72 9.36 12.09 9.84
N GLU A 73 10.64 12.17 9.47
CA GLU A 73 11.32 11.06 8.83
C GLU A 73 11.40 9.81 9.74
N HIS A 74 11.82 9.99 10.99
CA HIS A 74 11.90 8.89 11.94
C HIS A 74 10.54 8.33 12.32
N SER A 75 9.52 9.19 12.46
CA SER A 75 8.13 8.75 12.68
C SER A 75 7.65 7.85 11.53
N HIS A 76 8.01 8.21 10.28
CA HIS A 76 7.70 7.38 9.12
C HIS A 76 8.45 6.04 9.14
N ARG A 77 9.74 6.03 9.48
CA ARG A 77 10.57 4.80 9.58
C ARG A 77 10.02 3.84 10.65
N ILE A 78 9.67 4.36 11.83
CA ILE A 78 9.06 3.59 12.93
C ILE A 78 7.72 3.01 12.51
N ALA A 79 6.87 3.82 11.86
CA ALA A 79 5.60 3.34 11.32
C ALA A 79 5.83 2.23 10.29
N GLY A 80 6.86 2.34 9.44
CA GLY A 80 7.24 1.31 8.47
C GLY A 80 7.57 -0.04 9.12
N TRP A 81 8.40 -0.03 10.17
CA TRP A 81 8.70 -1.23 10.96
C TRP A 81 7.47 -1.81 11.66
N THR A 82 6.61 -0.95 12.19
CA THR A 82 5.34 -1.35 12.81
C THR A 82 4.42 -2.08 11.82
N ILE A 83 4.28 -1.56 10.60
CA ILE A 83 3.52 -2.23 9.52
C ILE A 83 4.16 -3.56 9.14
N GLY A 84 5.49 -3.65 9.08
CA GLY A 84 6.20 -4.92 8.91
C GLY A 84 5.76 -5.97 9.93
N GLY A 85 5.77 -5.63 11.23
CA GLY A 85 5.30 -6.51 12.30
C GLY A 85 3.82 -6.91 12.17
N VAL A 86 2.94 -5.94 11.87
CA VAL A 86 1.50 -6.20 11.67
C VAL A 86 1.27 -7.18 10.52
N VAL A 87 1.99 -7.05 9.40
CA VAL A 87 1.86 -7.93 8.24
C VAL A 87 2.49 -9.30 8.48
N ILE A 88 3.55 -9.41 9.28
CA ILE A 88 4.08 -10.71 9.75
C ILE A 88 3.01 -11.47 10.53
N VAL A 89 2.35 -10.83 11.50
CA VAL A 89 1.27 -11.45 12.29
C VAL A 89 0.10 -11.84 11.40
N LEU A 90 -0.30 -10.98 10.46
CA LEU A 90 -1.37 -11.28 9.50
C LEU A 90 -1.04 -12.53 8.69
N THR A 91 0.15 -12.58 8.09
CA THR A 91 0.58 -13.67 7.22
C THR A 91 0.73 -14.98 7.98
N GLY A 92 1.36 -14.95 9.17
CA GLY A 92 1.47 -16.13 10.03
C GLY A 92 0.11 -16.67 10.45
N GLY A 93 -0.82 -15.78 10.83
CA GLY A 93 -2.17 -16.16 11.18
C GLY A 93 -2.98 -16.74 10.01
N LEU A 94 -2.84 -16.19 8.79
CA LEU A 94 -3.45 -16.74 7.57
C LEU A 94 -2.91 -18.14 7.24
N TRP A 95 -1.61 -18.38 7.42
CA TRP A 95 -1.02 -19.71 7.22
C TRP A 95 -1.44 -20.69 8.30
N TRP A 96 -1.68 -20.23 9.53
CA TRP A 96 -2.19 -21.08 10.60
C TRP A 96 -3.56 -21.70 10.28
N THR A 97 -4.35 -21.08 9.40
CA THR A 97 -5.64 -21.64 8.94
C THR A 97 -5.51 -22.62 7.77
N GLU A 98 -4.30 -22.93 7.29
CA GLU A 98 -4.10 -23.89 6.20
C GLU A 98 -4.48 -25.31 6.67
N PRO A 99 -5.48 -25.97 6.05
CA PRO A 99 -5.95 -27.29 6.51
C PRO A 99 -4.90 -28.39 6.35
N ARG A 100 -4.02 -28.29 5.35
CA ARG A 100 -2.98 -29.30 5.09
C ARG A 100 -1.79 -29.06 6.02
N LYS A 101 -1.62 -29.93 7.02
CA LYS A 101 -0.56 -29.81 8.04
C LYS A 101 0.84 -29.61 7.45
N VAL A 102 1.19 -30.37 6.42
CA VAL A 102 2.50 -30.28 5.76
C VAL A 102 2.68 -28.92 5.08
N ALA A 103 1.73 -28.48 4.27
CA ALA A 103 1.78 -27.17 3.61
C ALA A 103 1.85 -26.01 4.61
N ARG A 104 1.13 -26.11 5.74
CA ARG A 104 1.18 -25.13 6.82
C ARG A 104 2.61 -24.96 7.34
N TRP A 105 3.28 -26.04 7.71
CA TRP A 105 4.61 -25.98 8.29
C TRP A 105 5.68 -25.56 7.28
N TRP A 106 5.57 -26.00 6.02
CA TRP A 106 6.45 -25.51 4.96
C TRP A 106 6.34 -24.00 4.79
N ALA A 107 5.13 -23.46 4.70
CA ALA A 107 4.94 -22.03 4.52
C ALA A 107 5.36 -21.21 5.76
N LEU A 108 5.10 -21.69 6.98
CA LEU A 108 5.58 -21.03 8.21
C LEU A 108 7.11 -21.09 8.32
N GLY A 109 7.73 -22.20 7.94
CA GLY A 109 9.18 -22.32 7.81
C GLY A 109 9.75 -21.36 6.76
N GLY A 110 9.11 -21.27 5.59
CA GLY A 110 9.44 -20.29 4.55
C GLY A 110 9.34 -18.84 5.04
N ALA A 111 8.30 -18.52 5.83
CA ALA A 111 8.14 -17.21 6.44
C ALA A 111 9.26 -16.90 7.44
N PHE A 112 9.63 -17.87 8.28
CA PHE A 112 10.76 -17.74 9.21
C PHE A 112 12.07 -17.51 8.45
N VAL A 113 12.36 -18.30 7.42
CA VAL A 113 13.56 -18.17 6.57
C VAL A 113 13.59 -16.79 5.88
N LEU A 114 12.46 -16.32 5.37
CA LEU A 114 12.33 -15.00 4.78
C LEU A 114 12.66 -13.89 5.80
N ILE A 115 12.07 -13.94 6.99
CA ILE A 115 12.28 -12.94 8.04
C ILE A 115 13.74 -12.97 8.53
N ALA A 116 14.31 -14.15 8.74
CA ALA A 116 15.69 -14.31 9.17
C ALA A 116 16.67 -13.78 8.10
N GLY A 117 16.48 -14.16 6.83
CA GLY A 117 17.29 -13.65 5.72
C GLY A 117 17.19 -12.14 5.55
N TYR A 118 15.98 -11.57 5.66
CA TYR A 118 15.77 -10.12 5.60
C TYR A 118 16.43 -9.39 6.79
N SER A 119 16.38 -9.98 7.98
CA SER A 119 17.00 -9.42 9.19
C SER A 119 18.52 -9.45 9.11
N GLU A 120 19.09 -10.54 8.59
CA GLU A 120 20.53 -10.66 8.31
C GLU A 120 20.97 -9.66 7.25
N PHE A 121 20.18 -9.50 6.17
CA PHE A 121 20.44 -8.54 5.12
C PHE A 121 20.52 -7.11 5.66
N HIS A 122 19.54 -6.70 6.47
CA HIS A 122 19.56 -5.40 7.15
C HIS A 122 20.77 -5.25 8.08
N ARG A 123 21.15 -6.30 8.82
CA ARG A 123 22.32 -6.27 9.70
C ARG A 123 23.61 -6.04 8.91
N GLY A 124 23.79 -6.75 7.79
CA GLY A 124 24.95 -6.57 6.91
C GLY A 124 25.00 -5.21 6.22
N LEU A 125 23.84 -4.56 5.99
CA LEU A 125 23.82 -3.18 5.50
C LEU A 125 24.12 -2.15 6.61
N ARG A 126 23.69 -2.40 7.86
CA ARG A 126 23.98 -1.51 9.00
C ARG A 126 25.46 -1.40 9.29
N THR A 127 26.23 -2.47 9.14
CA THR A 127 27.70 -2.43 9.31
C THR A 127 28.40 -1.58 8.24
N GLN A 128 27.69 -1.18 7.18
CA GLN A 128 28.18 -0.37 6.06
C GLN A 128 27.47 1.00 5.99
N HIS A 129 26.86 1.47 7.08
CA HIS A 129 26.08 2.72 7.09
C HIS A 129 26.90 3.98 6.81
N SER A 130 28.20 3.96 7.13
CA SER A 130 29.16 5.04 6.87
C SER A 130 29.92 4.89 5.55
N THR A 131 29.73 3.76 4.85
CA THR A 131 30.36 3.48 3.56
C THR A 131 29.65 4.28 2.46
N PRO A 132 30.40 4.96 1.56
CA PRO A 132 29.83 5.65 0.40
C PRO A 132 28.93 4.74 -0.42
N ALA A 133 27.86 5.30 -1.00
CA ALA A 133 26.84 4.54 -1.70
C ALA A 133 27.39 3.66 -2.83
N ALA A 134 28.41 4.14 -3.56
CA ALA A 134 29.05 3.43 -4.67
C ALA A 134 29.85 2.18 -4.24
N GLU A 135 30.26 2.10 -2.98
CA GLU A 135 31.13 1.03 -2.45
C GLU A 135 30.35 0.00 -1.63
N VAL A 136 29.04 0.18 -1.49
CA VAL A 136 28.23 -0.66 -0.61
C VAL A 136 28.00 -2.02 -1.22
N THR A 137 28.43 -3.03 -0.48
CA THR A 137 28.29 -4.42 -0.87
C THR A 137 26.95 -4.96 -0.41
N ILE A 138 26.16 -5.46 -1.36
CA ILE A 138 24.89 -6.11 -1.08
C ILE A 138 25.17 -7.45 -0.38
N PRO A 139 24.60 -7.72 0.81
CA PRO A 139 24.73 -9.02 1.49
C PRO A 139 24.03 -10.15 0.71
N ALA A 140 24.66 -10.63 -0.38
CA ALA A 140 24.05 -11.50 -1.37
C ALA A 140 23.59 -12.84 -0.78
N GLY A 141 24.34 -13.42 0.15
CA GLY A 141 23.94 -14.64 0.85
C GLY A 141 22.64 -14.46 1.64
N ALA A 142 22.51 -13.37 2.40
CA ALA A 142 21.29 -13.06 3.15
C ALA A 142 20.11 -12.76 2.22
N ALA A 143 20.35 -12.05 1.10
CA ALA A 143 19.35 -11.81 0.07
C ALA A 143 18.85 -13.12 -0.59
N ALA A 144 19.76 -14.05 -0.87
CA ALA A 144 19.41 -15.37 -1.40
C ALA A 144 18.56 -16.18 -0.40
N VAL A 145 18.93 -16.19 0.88
CA VAL A 145 18.14 -16.84 1.95
C VAL A 145 16.74 -16.23 2.03
N ALA A 146 16.63 -14.90 2.03
CA ALA A 146 15.33 -14.23 2.03
C ALA A 146 14.48 -14.63 0.82
N THR A 147 15.10 -14.66 -0.37
CA THR A 147 14.45 -15.03 -1.62
C THR A 147 13.95 -16.48 -1.61
N ILE A 148 14.74 -17.41 -1.08
CA ILE A 148 14.33 -18.82 -0.89
C ILE A 148 13.10 -18.91 0.01
N GLY A 149 13.09 -18.18 1.14
CA GLY A 149 11.93 -18.13 2.03
C GLY A 149 10.67 -17.60 1.34
N ALA A 150 10.78 -16.48 0.62
CA ALA A 150 9.68 -15.91 -0.16
C ALA A 150 9.17 -16.86 -1.25
N ALA A 151 10.08 -17.46 -2.02
CA ALA A 151 9.76 -18.40 -3.09
C ALA A 151 9.03 -19.63 -2.55
N ASN A 152 9.48 -20.16 -1.40
CA ASN A 152 8.80 -21.26 -0.72
C ASN A 152 7.35 -20.90 -0.37
N MET A 153 7.12 -19.76 0.31
CA MET A 153 5.78 -19.33 0.69
C MET A 153 4.85 -19.15 -0.52
N VAL A 154 5.35 -18.53 -1.58
CA VAL A 154 4.59 -18.30 -2.81
C VAL A 154 4.30 -19.63 -3.51
N ALA A 155 5.27 -20.52 -3.63
CA ALA A 155 5.09 -21.83 -4.25
C ALA A 155 4.04 -22.67 -3.52
N VAL A 156 4.09 -22.72 -2.18
CA VAL A 156 3.09 -23.45 -1.38
C VAL A 156 1.69 -22.84 -1.55
N ALA A 157 1.59 -21.51 -1.63
CA ALA A 157 0.31 -20.83 -1.85
C ALA A 157 -0.26 -21.08 -3.26
N VAL A 158 0.59 -21.00 -4.29
CA VAL A 158 0.23 -21.31 -5.68
C VAL A 158 -0.21 -22.77 -5.81
N PHE A 159 0.53 -23.70 -5.23
CA PHE A 159 0.12 -25.10 -5.18
C PHE A 159 -1.24 -25.27 -4.49
N GLY A 160 -1.49 -24.54 -3.40
CA GLY A 160 -2.81 -24.49 -2.76
C GLY A 160 -3.92 -23.95 -3.66
N LEU A 161 -3.64 -22.95 -4.49
CA LEU A 161 -4.60 -22.43 -5.47
C LEU A 161 -4.91 -23.47 -6.55
N LEU A 162 -3.88 -24.11 -7.12
CA LEU A 162 -4.03 -25.17 -8.12
C LEU A 162 -4.81 -26.37 -7.56
N ALA A 163 -4.51 -26.76 -6.32
CA ALA A 163 -5.24 -27.79 -5.58
C ALA A 163 -6.60 -27.32 -5.03
N ARG A 164 -7.04 -26.10 -5.36
CA ARG A 164 -8.33 -25.50 -4.93
C ARG A 164 -8.57 -25.58 -3.41
N THR A 165 -7.51 -25.46 -2.63
CA THR A 165 -7.60 -25.51 -1.17
C THR A 165 -8.38 -24.29 -0.65
N PRO A 166 -9.32 -24.47 0.29
CA PRO A 166 -10.08 -23.36 0.87
C PRO A 166 -9.17 -22.26 1.42
N GLY A 167 -9.43 -21.00 1.04
CA GLY A 167 -8.67 -19.82 1.49
C GLY A 167 -7.27 -19.65 0.87
N ALA A 168 -6.87 -20.46 -0.11
CA ALA A 168 -5.52 -20.38 -0.71
C ALA A 168 -5.23 -19.02 -1.36
N SER A 169 -6.22 -18.36 -1.96
CA SER A 169 -6.06 -17.01 -2.53
C SER A 169 -5.68 -15.97 -1.47
N VAL A 170 -6.32 -16.02 -0.30
CA VAL A 170 -6.01 -15.10 0.80
C VAL A 170 -4.62 -15.37 1.35
N ARG A 171 -4.20 -16.65 1.43
CA ARG A 171 -2.83 -17.00 1.84
C ARG A 171 -1.79 -16.52 0.84
N LEU A 172 -2.03 -16.65 -0.47
CA LEU A 172 -1.15 -16.08 -1.50
C LEU A 172 -1.04 -14.56 -1.34
N LEU A 173 -2.17 -13.86 -1.23
CA LEU A 173 -2.17 -12.41 -1.07
C LEU A 173 -1.49 -11.95 0.22
N GLY A 174 -1.65 -12.69 1.32
CA GLY A 174 -0.91 -12.46 2.57
C GLY A 174 0.60 -12.60 2.39
N SER A 175 1.06 -13.70 1.78
CA SER A 175 2.48 -13.91 1.45
C SER A 175 3.03 -12.81 0.55
N LEU A 176 2.29 -12.42 -0.50
CA LEU A 176 2.68 -11.32 -1.38
C LEU A 176 2.71 -9.98 -0.66
N SER A 177 1.78 -9.75 0.29
CA SER A 177 1.78 -8.53 1.11
C SER A 177 3.05 -8.44 1.97
N LEU A 178 3.47 -9.55 2.58
CA LEU A 178 4.70 -9.60 3.39
C LEU A 178 5.93 -9.28 2.53
N VAL A 179 6.07 -9.94 1.38
CA VAL A 179 7.17 -9.70 0.44
C VAL A 179 7.15 -8.25 -0.06
N ALA A 180 5.97 -7.73 -0.44
CA ALA A 180 5.85 -6.36 -0.94
C ALA A 180 6.17 -5.31 0.14
N VAL A 181 5.79 -5.52 1.40
CA VAL A 181 6.17 -4.63 2.52
C VAL A 181 7.69 -4.63 2.74
N MET A 182 8.33 -5.80 2.67
CA MET A 182 9.79 -5.90 2.77
C MET A 182 10.50 -5.17 1.64
N ILE A 183 10.04 -5.34 0.39
CA ILE A 183 10.54 -4.61 -0.77
C ILE A 183 10.30 -3.10 -0.60
N GLN A 184 9.13 -2.68 -0.09
CA GLN A 184 8.83 -1.29 0.22
C GLN A 184 9.82 -0.67 1.21
N GLY A 185 10.14 -1.39 2.29
CA GLY A 185 11.16 -0.98 3.25
C GLY A 185 12.55 -0.83 2.63
N LEU A 186 12.91 -1.71 1.69
CA LEU A 186 14.17 -1.61 0.94
C LEU A 186 14.16 -0.42 -0.01
N LEU A 187 13.11 -0.22 -0.80
CA LEU A 187 12.99 0.93 -1.72
C LEU A 187 13.04 2.26 -0.95
N GLY A 188 12.35 2.34 0.19
CA GLY A 188 12.35 3.53 1.05
C GLY A 188 13.73 3.81 1.66
N GLY A 189 14.49 2.76 1.95
CA GLY A 189 15.84 2.85 2.48
C GLY A 189 16.91 3.19 1.46
N PHE A 190 16.92 2.46 0.34
CA PHE A 190 17.83 2.71 -0.77
C PHE A 190 17.61 4.08 -1.38
N ARG A 191 16.41 4.68 -1.29
CA ARG A 191 16.21 6.08 -1.69
C ARG A 191 17.15 7.01 -0.94
N VAL A 192 17.35 6.81 0.37
CA VAL A 192 18.23 7.66 1.18
C VAL A 192 19.68 7.51 0.71
N LYS A 193 20.10 6.27 0.44
CA LYS A 193 21.49 5.98 0.06
C LYS A 193 21.82 6.34 -1.39
N LEU A 194 20.87 6.17 -2.30
CA LEU A 194 21.06 6.35 -3.74
C LEU A 194 20.52 7.69 -4.25
N ASN A 195 19.96 8.56 -3.39
CA ASN A 195 19.43 9.86 -3.81
C ASN A 195 20.48 10.69 -4.57
N GLU A 196 21.74 10.63 -4.12
CA GLU A 196 22.85 11.33 -4.78
C GLU A 196 23.18 10.78 -6.18
N LEU A 197 22.89 9.49 -6.44
CA LEU A 197 23.22 8.80 -7.68
C LEU A 197 22.05 8.72 -8.67
N VAL A 198 20.81 8.62 -8.16
CA VAL A 198 19.60 8.29 -8.94
C VAL A 198 18.54 9.40 -8.84
N GLY A 199 18.79 10.44 -8.03
CA GLY A 199 17.87 11.57 -7.88
C GLY A 199 16.50 11.17 -7.31
N ALA A 200 15.47 11.92 -7.69
CA ALA A 200 14.11 11.77 -7.16
C ALA A 200 13.35 10.53 -7.68
N ASP A 201 13.93 9.75 -8.61
CA ASP A 201 13.22 8.66 -9.31
C ASP A 201 12.75 7.61 -8.33
N LEU A 202 13.65 7.24 -7.41
CA LEU A 202 13.39 6.20 -6.43
C LEU A 202 12.30 6.62 -5.43
N ALA A 203 12.13 7.92 -5.17
CA ALA A 203 11.05 8.41 -4.32
C ALA A 203 9.68 8.27 -4.99
N ALA A 204 9.58 8.58 -6.28
CA ALA A 204 8.35 8.38 -7.05
C ALA A 204 7.98 6.89 -7.16
N PHE A 205 8.95 6.03 -7.49
CA PHE A 205 8.75 4.58 -7.55
C PHE A 205 8.33 3.99 -6.20
N HIS A 206 8.99 4.40 -5.11
CA HIS A 206 8.62 4.00 -3.75
C HIS A 206 7.17 4.39 -3.43
N GLY A 207 6.77 5.63 -3.72
CA GLY A 207 5.40 6.11 -3.51
C GLY A 207 4.33 5.36 -4.31
N ILE A 208 4.63 5.02 -5.57
CA ILE A 208 3.74 4.21 -6.43
C ILE A 208 3.65 2.77 -5.92
N PHE A 209 4.79 2.14 -5.60
CA PHE A 209 4.80 0.77 -5.11
C PHE A 209 4.09 0.66 -3.74
N ALA A 210 3.98 1.74 -2.96
CA ALA A 210 3.24 1.75 -1.71
C ALA A 210 1.73 1.57 -1.95
N GLN A 211 1.22 1.99 -3.11
CA GLN A 211 -0.16 1.75 -3.53
C GLN A 211 -0.42 0.27 -3.86
N VAL A 212 0.62 -0.46 -4.30
CA VAL A 212 0.55 -1.92 -4.51
C VAL A 212 0.41 -2.63 -3.17
N VAL A 213 1.20 -2.25 -2.17
CA VAL A 213 1.08 -2.78 -0.80
C VAL A 213 -0.31 -2.51 -0.22
N LEU A 214 -0.80 -1.27 -0.32
CA LEU A 214 -2.16 -0.91 0.12
C LEU A 214 -3.23 -1.75 -0.60
N GLY A 215 -3.07 -1.96 -1.91
CA GLY A 215 -3.98 -2.77 -2.72
C GLY A 215 -4.02 -4.24 -2.27
N LEU A 216 -2.86 -4.83 -2.01
CA LEU A 216 -2.75 -6.21 -1.52
C LEU A 216 -3.43 -6.37 -0.14
N LEU A 217 -3.14 -5.48 0.81
CA LEU A 217 -3.76 -5.51 2.13
C LEU A 217 -5.28 -5.25 2.07
N THR A 218 -5.71 -4.34 1.19
CA THR A 218 -7.14 -4.09 0.92
C THR A 218 -7.81 -5.34 0.36
N ALA A 219 -7.16 -6.05 -0.56
CA ALA A 219 -7.67 -7.29 -1.11
C ALA A 219 -7.81 -8.38 -0.03
N VAL A 220 -6.80 -8.54 0.84
CA VAL A 220 -6.88 -9.45 2.00
C VAL A 220 -8.03 -9.05 2.92
N ALA A 221 -8.19 -7.77 3.26
CA ALA A 221 -9.26 -7.29 4.14
C ALA A 221 -10.66 -7.55 3.55
N VAL A 222 -10.84 -7.35 2.24
CA VAL A 222 -12.13 -7.62 1.57
C VAL A 222 -12.39 -9.11 1.47
N LEU A 223 -11.40 -9.91 1.07
CA LEU A 223 -11.58 -11.35 0.85
C LEU A 223 -11.70 -12.14 2.16
N THR A 224 -11.21 -11.63 3.29
CA THR A 224 -11.41 -12.22 4.63
C THR A 224 -12.76 -11.86 5.25
N SER A 225 -13.48 -10.89 4.68
CA SER A 225 -14.78 -10.46 5.19
C SER A 225 -15.89 -11.49 4.92
N ARG A 226 -17.07 -11.28 5.52
CA ARG A 226 -18.26 -12.09 5.21
C ARG A 226 -18.63 -11.92 3.74
N GLN A 227 -18.81 -13.03 3.03
CA GLN A 227 -19.20 -13.04 1.62
C GLN A 227 -20.56 -13.70 1.43
N THR A 228 -21.37 -13.15 0.52
CA THR A 228 -22.52 -13.84 -0.06
C THR A 228 -22.07 -14.58 -1.31
N PRO A 229 -22.33 -15.89 -1.44
CA PRO A 229 -21.70 -16.72 -2.48
C PRO A 229 -22.21 -16.43 -3.91
N GLU A 230 -23.45 -15.98 -4.06
CA GLU A 230 -24.09 -15.86 -5.38
C GLU A 230 -24.20 -14.40 -5.83
N ILE A 231 -23.93 -14.16 -7.12
CA ILE A 231 -24.16 -12.87 -7.77
C ILE A 231 -24.75 -13.06 -9.18
N GLY A 232 -25.70 -12.18 -9.51
CA GLY A 232 -26.26 -12.08 -10.85
C GLY A 232 -25.25 -11.56 -11.88
N THR A 233 -25.57 -11.73 -13.16
CA THR A 233 -24.75 -11.30 -14.30
C THR A 233 -24.55 -9.78 -14.34
N SER A 234 -25.59 -8.99 -14.01
CA SER A 234 -25.53 -7.52 -13.91
C SER A 234 -24.48 -7.06 -12.90
N THR A 235 -24.57 -7.53 -11.66
CA THR A 235 -23.64 -7.17 -10.56
C THR A 235 -22.20 -7.52 -10.92
N ARG A 236 -21.97 -8.67 -11.57
CA ARG A 236 -20.64 -9.04 -12.05
C ARG A 236 -20.10 -8.07 -13.12
N ARG A 237 -20.96 -7.67 -14.06
CA ARG A 237 -20.57 -6.69 -15.10
C ARG A 237 -20.15 -5.37 -14.45
N LEU A 238 -20.87 -4.92 -13.42
CA LEU A 238 -20.46 -3.77 -12.60
C LEU A 238 -19.12 -4.00 -11.90
N GLY A 239 -18.88 -5.21 -11.38
CA GLY A 239 -17.58 -5.57 -10.81
C GLY A 239 -16.41 -5.44 -11.80
N ARG A 240 -16.60 -5.83 -13.07
CA ARG A 240 -15.57 -5.64 -14.12
C ARG A 240 -15.27 -4.17 -14.35
N TRP A 241 -16.31 -3.34 -14.42
CA TRP A 241 -16.14 -1.90 -14.59
C TRP A 241 -15.54 -1.23 -13.35
N ALA A 242 -15.87 -1.69 -12.15
CA ALA A 242 -15.21 -1.26 -10.93
C ALA A 242 -13.71 -1.66 -10.94
N SER A 243 -13.33 -2.82 -11.52
CA SER A 243 -11.92 -3.16 -11.72
C SER A 243 -11.24 -2.20 -12.72
N VAL A 244 -11.91 -1.85 -13.82
CA VAL A 244 -11.39 -0.84 -14.78
C VAL A 244 -11.21 0.51 -14.08
N LEU A 245 -12.20 0.94 -13.30
CA LEU A 245 -12.11 2.17 -12.50
C LEU A 245 -10.91 2.13 -11.58
N ALA A 246 -10.74 1.02 -10.84
CA ALA A 246 -9.63 0.85 -9.94
C ALA A 246 -8.30 1.02 -10.72
N VAL A 247 -8.10 0.32 -11.84
CA VAL A 247 -6.87 0.43 -12.65
C VAL A 247 -6.64 1.87 -13.13
N VAL A 248 -7.67 2.56 -13.61
CA VAL A 248 -7.59 3.95 -14.06
C VAL A 248 -7.18 4.89 -12.91
N VAL A 249 -7.76 4.71 -11.72
CA VAL A 249 -7.39 5.50 -10.53
C VAL A 249 -5.95 5.21 -10.10
N PHE A 250 -5.49 3.95 -10.14
CA PHE A 250 -4.10 3.61 -9.85
C PHE A 250 -3.13 4.33 -10.81
N VAL A 251 -3.43 4.32 -12.11
CA VAL A 251 -2.65 5.05 -13.13
C VAL A 251 -2.67 6.57 -12.85
N GLN A 252 -3.81 7.12 -12.46
CA GLN A 252 -3.93 8.53 -12.08
C GLN A 252 -3.07 8.88 -10.85
N VAL A 253 -3.06 8.02 -9.82
CA VAL A 253 -2.20 8.18 -8.64
C VAL A 253 -0.72 8.11 -9.03
N ALA A 254 -0.35 7.24 -9.97
CA ALA A 254 1.01 7.18 -10.50
C ALA A 254 1.40 8.49 -11.19
N PHE A 255 0.54 9.05 -12.05
CA PHE A 255 0.79 10.38 -12.62
C PHE A 255 0.80 11.49 -11.56
N GLY A 256 0.02 11.36 -10.47
CA GLY A 256 0.07 12.29 -9.34
C GLY A 256 1.40 12.25 -8.60
N ALA A 257 1.99 11.07 -8.41
CA ALA A 257 3.35 10.92 -7.90
C ALA A 257 4.36 11.56 -8.86
N MET A 258 4.21 11.34 -10.16
CA MET A 258 5.07 12.00 -11.16
C MET A 258 4.95 13.52 -11.12
N VAL A 259 3.77 14.13 -10.96
CA VAL A 259 3.64 15.60 -10.82
C VAL A 259 4.33 16.13 -9.55
N ARG A 260 4.45 15.32 -8.49
CA ARG A 260 5.16 15.71 -7.26
C ARG A 260 6.66 15.76 -7.45
N HIS A 261 7.22 14.75 -8.12
CA HIS A 261 8.67 14.59 -8.29
C HIS A 261 9.21 15.19 -9.59
N TYR A 262 8.38 15.24 -10.64
CA TYR A 262 8.67 15.70 -12.00
C TYR A 262 7.51 16.55 -12.55
N PRO A 263 7.38 17.81 -12.13
CA PRO A 263 6.28 18.69 -12.52
C PRO A 263 6.39 19.22 -13.96
N VAL A 264 6.77 18.37 -14.93
CA VAL A 264 6.86 18.73 -16.35
C VAL A 264 5.49 18.82 -17.02
N PRO A 265 5.32 19.57 -18.14
CA PRO A 265 4.03 19.71 -18.81
C PRO A 265 3.35 18.38 -19.18
N LEU A 266 4.12 17.36 -19.54
CA LEU A 266 3.57 16.04 -19.88
C LEU A 266 2.93 15.34 -18.67
N SER A 267 3.59 15.29 -17.51
CA SER A 267 3.05 14.63 -16.31
C SER A 267 1.80 15.34 -15.81
N GLN A 268 1.77 16.68 -15.87
CA GLN A 268 0.61 17.49 -15.54
C GLN A 268 -0.60 17.18 -16.44
N ARG A 269 -0.39 17.18 -17.77
CA ARG A 269 -1.44 16.87 -18.75
C ARG A 269 -1.99 15.46 -18.56
N LEU A 270 -1.13 14.47 -18.37
CA LEU A 270 -1.53 13.09 -18.14
C LEU A 270 -2.29 12.93 -16.81
N HIS A 271 -1.87 13.62 -15.74
CA HIS A 271 -2.58 13.62 -14.47
C HIS A 271 -3.99 14.22 -14.60
N PHE A 272 -4.16 15.35 -15.29
CA PHE A 272 -5.49 15.93 -15.53
C PHE A 272 -6.37 15.05 -16.42
N ALA A 273 -5.84 14.59 -17.56
CA ALA A 273 -6.59 13.75 -18.50
C ALA A 273 -7.11 12.47 -17.81
N THR A 274 -6.25 11.81 -17.03
CA THR A 274 -6.65 10.64 -16.25
C THR A 274 -7.55 10.98 -15.07
N ALA A 275 -7.46 12.17 -14.46
CA ALA A 275 -8.39 12.61 -13.42
C ALA A 275 -9.82 12.81 -13.96
N PHE A 276 -9.98 13.42 -15.15
CA PHE A 276 -11.29 13.54 -15.80
C PHE A 276 -11.87 12.17 -16.16
N LEU A 277 -11.05 11.29 -16.74
CA LEU A 277 -11.45 9.92 -17.07
C LEU A 277 -11.86 9.13 -15.81
N ALA A 278 -11.04 9.18 -14.75
CA ALA A 278 -11.31 8.52 -13.48
C ALA A 278 -12.61 9.02 -12.85
N THR A 279 -12.83 10.34 -12.86
CA THR A 279 -14.03 10.96 -12.28
C THR A 279 -15.29 10.59 -13.04
N GLY A 280 -15.29 10.70 -14.38
CA GLY A 280 -16.44 10.32 -15.20
C GLY A 280 -16.79 8.84 -15.03
N LEU A 281 -15.77 7.97 -15.03
CA LEU A 281 -15.96 6.54 -14.80
C LEU A 281 -16.45 6.24 -13.37
N ALA A 282 -15.92 6.94 -12.35
CA ALA A 282 -16.34 6.77 -10.96
C ALA A 282 -17.81 7.17 -10.76
N VAL A 283 -18.22 8.33 -11.28
CA VAL A 283 -19.62 8.79 -11.22
C VAL A 283 -20.55 7.79 -11.91
N TRP A 284 -20.16 7.30 -13.10
CA TRP A 284 -20.96 6.31 -13.81
C TRP A 284 -21.07 4.98 -13.05
N VAL A 285 -19.97 4.43 -12.53
CA VAL A 285 -19.97 3.20 -11.73
C VAL A 285 -20.79 3.38 -10.45
N LEU A 286 -20.60 4.48 -9.72
CA LEU A 286 -21.35 4.78 -8.49
C LEU A 286 -22.85 4.87 -8.77
N ARG A 287 -23.25 5.61 -9.81
CA ARG A 287 -24.66 5.69 -10.22
C ARG A 287 -25.20 4.31 -10.58
N ALA A 288 -24.46 3.52 -11.35
CA ALA A 288 -24.89 2.17 -11.76
C ALA A 288 -25.04 1.21 -10.56
N VAL A 289 -24.18 1.31 -9.54
CA VAL A 289 -24.30 0.54 -8.31
C VAL A 289 -25.48 1.02 -7.46
N LEU A 290 -25.72 2.33 -7.36
CA LEU A 290 -26.83 2.89 -6.57
C LEU A 290 -28.21 2.50 -7.10
N VAL A 291 -28.35 2.30 -8.42
CA VAL A 291 -29.61 1.86 -9.04
C VAL A 291 -29.79 0.33 -9.07
N ASP A 292 -28.71 -0.44 -8.88
CA ASP A 292 -28.75 -1.91 -8.79
C ASP A 292 -28.83 -2.32 -7.31
N VAL A 293 -30.03 -2.66 -6.83
CA VAL A 293 -30.30 -3.01 -5.42
C VAL A 293 -29.42 -4.15 -4.93
N ALA A 294 -29.14 -5.15 -5.78
CA ALA A 294 -28.29 -6.28 -5.42
C ALA A 294 -26.83 -5.85 -5.24
N ALA A 295 -26.32 -5.02 -6.15
CA ALA A 295 -24.98 -4.44 -6.04
C ALA A 295 -24.84 -3.54 -4.81
N LEU A 296 -25.81 -2.65 -4.57
CA LEU A 296 -25.80 -1.74 -3.43
C LEU A 296 -25.86 -2.50 -2.11
N THR A 297 -26.73 -3.50 -1.98
CA THR A 297 -26.82 -4.31 -0.75
C THR A 297 -25.49 -4.96 -0.40
N ARG A 298 -24.73 -5.40 -1.41
CA ARG A 298 -23.44 -6.08 -1.24
C ARG A 298 -22.27 -5.15 -0.94
N ALA A 299 -22.31 -3.91 -1.45
CA ALA A 299 -21.19 -2.99 -1.41
C ALA A 299 -21.53 -1.61 -0.79
N ARG A 300 -22.64 -1.48 -0.05
CA ARG A 300 -23.18 -0.21 0.46
C ARG A 300 -22.11 0.67 1.11
N GLY A 301 -21.41 0.15 2.11
CA GLY A 301 -20.40 0.92 2.84
C GLY A 301 -19.30 1.44 1.93
N VAL A 302 -18.72 0.58 1.09
CA VAL A 302 -17.63 0.96 0.17
C VAL A 302 -18.11 1.94 -0.90
N THR A 303 -19.35 1.80 -1.37
CA THR A 303 -19.97 2.71 -2.35
C THR A 303 -20.04 4.13 -1.80
N TRP A 304 -20.53 4.30 -0.57
CA TRP A 304 -20.61 5.62 0.07
C TRP A 304 -19.25 6.19 0.45
N VAL A 305 -18.31 5.35 0.89
CA VAL A 305 -16.92 5.78 1.13
C VAL A 305 -16.29 6.29 -0.17
N LEU A 306 -16.43 5.56 -1.28
CA LEU A 306 -15.91 5.99 -2.57
C LEU A 306 -16.53 7.32 -3.03
N ALA A 307 -17.85 7.48 -2.88
CA ALA A 307 -18.55 8.72 -3.23
C ALA A 307 -18.05 9.92 -2.40
N ALA A 308 -17.93 9.75 -1.08
CA ALA A 308 -17.45 10.81 -0.19
C ALA A 308 -15.99 11.18 -0.49
N LEU A 309 -15.12 10.18 -0.63
CA LEU A 309 -13.71 10.41 -0.97
C LEU A 309 -13.54 11.08 -2.34
N LEU A 310 -14.38 10.75 -3.33
CA LEU A 310 -14.34 11.39 -4.64
C LEU A 310 -14.63 12.90 -4.55
N VAL A 311 -15.67 13.30 -3.81
CA VAL A 311 -15.99 14.72 -3.62
C VAL A 311 -14.83 15.46 -2.95
N VAL A 312 -14.31 14.90 -1.87
CA VAL A 312 -13.18 15.49 -1.14
C VAL A 312 -11.93 15.56 -2.03
N GLN A 313 -11.67 14.53 -2.84
CA GLN A 313 -10.51 14.47 -3.73
C GLN A 313 -10.53 15.56 -4.80
N LEU A 314 -11.70 15.86 -5.36
CA LEU A 314 -11.85 16.90 -6.37
C LEU A 314 -11.55 18.27 -5.80
N TYR A 315 -12.11 18.59 -4.62
CA TYR A 315 -11.80 19.83 -3.91
C TYR A 315 -10.31 19.94 -3.59
N LEU A 316 -9.74 18.92 -2.95
CA LEU A 316 -8.33 18.91 -2.59
C LEU A 316 -7.41 18.97 -3.82
N GLY A 317 -7.82 18.44 -4.97
CA GLY A 317 -7.06 18.52 -6.21
C GLY A 317 -6.96 19.94 -6.75
N ILE A 318 -8.05 20.70 -6.68
CA ILE A 318 -8.07 22.12 -7.06
C ILE A 318 -7.16 22.91 -6.11
N GLU A 319 -7.34 22.76 -4.81
CA GLU A 319 -6.55 23.47 -3.80
C GLU A 319 -5.06 23.11 -3.87
N ALA A 320 -4.72 21.82 -4.03
CA ALA A 320 -3.33 21.40 -4.17
C ALA A 320 -2.68 21.92 -5.47
N TRP A 321 -3.46 22.06 -6.55
CA TRP A 321 -2.99 22.65 -7.79
C TRP A 321 -2.73 24.15 -7.63
N LEU A 322 -3.70 24.91 -7.11
CA LEU A 322 -3.57 26.35 -6.88
C LEU A 322 -2.42 26.66 -5.91
N ALA A 323 -2.27 25.88 -4.84
CA ALA A 323 -1.19 26.06 -3.88
C ALA A 323 0.21 25.88 -4.49
N LYS A 324 0.38 25.01 -5.50
CA LYS A 324 1.69 24.74 -6.12
C LYS A 324 1.94 25.54 -7.40
N PHE A 325 0.92 25.76 -8.21
CA PHE A 325 1.05 26.32 -9.56
C PHE A 325 0.28 27.64 -9.76
N GLY A 326 -0.47 28.11 -8.75
CA GLY A 326 -1.22 29.36 -8.81
C GLY A 326 -0.40 30.60 -8.45
N ALA A 327 0.82 30.44 -7.95
CA ALA A 327 1.73 31.55 -7.70
C ALA A 327 2.38 32.02 -9.01
N TYR A 328 2.63 33.34 -9.14
CA TYR A 328 3.39 33.93 -10.25
C TYR A 328 4.91 33.68 -10.14
N MET A 329 5.31 32.48 -9.70
CA MET A 329 6.70 32.04 -9.57
C MET A 329 6.83 30.60 -10.08
N LEU A 330 8.08 30.17 -10.31
CA LEU A 330 8.35 28.77 -10.62
C LEU A 330 7.84 27.87 -9.46
N PRO A 331 7.16 26.74 -9.75
CA PRO A 331 6.57 25.86 -8.73
C PRO A 331 7.56 25.35 -7.68
N GLU A 332 8.84 25.27 -8.03
CA GLU A 332 9.94 24.84 -7.16
C GLU A 332 10.34 25.91 -6.14
N LEU A 333 10.06 27.18 -6.44
CA LEU A 333 10.39 28.33 -5.60
C LEU A 333 9.24 28.74 -4.67
N VAL A 334 8.05 28.15 -4.84
CA VAL A 334 6.89 28.41 -3.98
C VAL A 334 7.16 27.81 -2.59
N PRO A 335 7.23 28.62 -1.52
CA PRO A 335 7.47 28.11 -0.17
C PRO A 335 6.34 27.17 0.27
N VAL A 336 6.71 26.05 0.89
CA VAL A 336 5.71 25.13 1.45
C VAL A 336 5.25 25.66 2.80
N THR A 337 4.07 26.28 2.84
CA THR A 337 3.41 26.64 4.09
C THR A 337 2.87 25.39 4.80
N PRO A 338 2.66 25.39 6.12
CA PRO A 338 2.05 24.27 6.84
C PRO A 338 0.69 23.86 6.22
N GLU A 339 -0.13 24.85 5.85
CA GLU A 339 -1.43 24.66 5.22
C GLU A 339 -1.31 24.05 3.82
N GLY A 340 -0.44 24.59 2.97
CA GLY A 340 -0.19 24.07 1.62
C GLY A 340 0.39 22.65 1.64
N GLY A 341 1.28 22.38 2.59
CA GLY A 341 1.82 21.04 2.86
C GLY A 341 0.73 20.06 3.31
N ALA A 342 -0.19 20.49 4.17
CA ALA A 342 -1.33 19.69 4.62
C ALA A 342 -2.31 19.38 3.48
N ILE A 343 -2.68 20.38 2.67
CA ILE A 343 -3.57 20.20 1.50
C ILE A 343 -2.97 19.20 0.51
N ARG A 344 -1.68 19.37 0.16
CA ARG A 344 -0.97 18.43 -0.72
C ARG A 344 -0.92 17.04 -0.10
N THR A 345 -0.64 16.92 1.19
CA THR A 345 -0.64 15.63 1.91
C THR A 345 -2.01 14.95 1.83
N LEU A 346 -3.07 15.68 2.16
CA LEU A 346 -4.44 15.19 2.14
C LEU A 346 -4.87 14.77 0.73
N HIS A 347 -4.54 15.56 -0.30
CA HIS A 347 -4.87 15.20 -1.69
C HIS A 347 -4.26 13.86 -2.13
N ALA A 348 -3.01 13.55 -1.71
CA ALA A 348 -2.45 12.24 -1.98
C ALA A 348 -3.10 11.13 -1.16
N LEU A 349 -3.30 11.36 0.15
CA LEU A 349 -3.86 10.36 1.05
C LEU A 349 -5.30 9.99 0.64
N VAL A 350 -6.13 10.99 0.34
CA VAL A 350 -7.49 10.78 -0.15
C VAL A 350 -7.45 10.10 -1.52
N GLY A 351 -6.50 10.46 -2.41
CA GLY A 351 -6.28 9.74 -3.67
C GLY A 351 -5.99 8.24 -3.48
N SER A 352 -5.12 7.89 -2.53
CA SER A 352 -4.89 6.49 -2.13
C SER A 352 -6.16 5.83 -1.58
N GLY A 353 -6.97 6.57 -0.83
CA GLY A 353 -8.28 6.12 -0.34
C GLY A 353 -9.28 5.84 -1.46
N VAL A 354 -9.36 6.71 -2.46
CA VAL A 354 -10.22 6.52 -3.66
C VAL A 354 -9.80 5.25 -4.41
N TRP A 355 -8.49 5.06 -4.62
CA TRP A 355 -7.96 3.83 -5.23
C TRP A 355 -8.34 2.57 -4.43
N ALA A 356 -8.09 2.57 -3.12
CA ALA A 356 -8.41 1.43 -2.26
C ALA A 356 -9.93 1.15 -2.22
N ALA A 357 -10.76 2.18 -2.18
CA ALA A 357 -12.22 2.03 -2.22
C ALA A 357 -12.73 1.50 -3.58
N ALA A 358 -12.15 1.95 -4.70
CA ALA A 358 -12.46 1.42 -6.03
C ALA A 358 -12.08 -0.07 -6.15
N LEU A 359 -10.89 -0.45 -5.66
CA LEU A 359 -10.47 -1.86 -5.61
C LEU A 359 -11.38 -2.69 -4.71
N ALA A 360 -11.75 -2.18 -3.54
CA ALA A 360 -12.65 -2.87 -2.63
C ALA A 360 -14.05 -3.06 -3.26
N LEU A 361 -14.55 -2.06 -3.99
CA LEU A 361 -15.81 -2.14 -4.74
C LEU A 361 -15.73 -3.25 -5.81
N ALA A 362 -14.64 -3.28 -6.59
CA ALA A 362 -14.40 -4.30 -7.60
C ALA A 362 -14.42 -5.72 -7.02
N LEU A 363 -13.70 -5.94 -5.91
CA LEU A 363 -13.63 -7.24 -5.25
C LEU A 363 -14.96 -7.65 -4.61
N ARG A 364 -15.71 -6.69 -4.05
CA ARG A 364 -17.05 -6.95 -3.49
C ARG A 364 -18.01 -7.39 -4.59
N LEU A 365 -17.93 -6.81 -5.79
CA LEU A 365 -18.84 -7.11 -6.90
C LEU A 365 -18.37 -8.27 -7.81
N GLY A 366 -17.12 -8.73 -7.68
CA GLY A 366 -16.48 -9.74 -8.55
C GLY A 366 -16.73 -11.21 -8.25
N GLY A 367 -17.79 -11.58 -7.52
CA GLY A 367 -18.10 -12.95 -7.06
C GLY A 367 -18.27 -14.05 -8.14
N ARG A 368 -18.41 -15.32 -7.69
CA ARG A 368 -18.59 -16.51 -8.57
C ARG A 368 -20.03 -16.60 -9.13
N ARG A 369 -20.20 -17.35 -10.23
CA ARG A 369 -21.45 -17.34 -11.04
C ARG A 369 -22.41 -18.25 -10.32
N THR A 370 -23.69 -17.90 -10.26
CA THR A 370 -24.73 -18.92 -10.10
C THR A 370 -24.55 -19.89 -11.27
N SER A 371 -24.17 -21.14 -11.00
CA SER A 371 -24.39 -22.19 -11.99
C SER A 371 -25.90 -22.26 -12.13
N GLU A 372 -26.42 -21.84 -13.28
CA GLU A 372 -27.76 -22.25 -13.68
C GLU A 372 -27.75 -23.78 -13.62
N ILE A 373 -28.38 -24.33 -12.59
CA ILE A 373 -28.77 -25.73 -12.58
C ILE A 373 -29.82 -25.78 -13.69
N VAL A 374 -29.36 -26.14 -14.89
CA VAL A 374 -30.24 -26.58 -15.97
C VAL A 374 -30.80 -27.91 -15.47
N HIS A 375 -32.03 -27.85 -14.94
CA HIS A 375 -32.83 -29.03 -14.65
C HIS A 375 -33.37 -29.64 -15.94
#